data_AF-A0A2S3V1U7-F1
#
_entry.id   AF-A0A2S3V1U7-F1
#
_cell.length_a   1.000
_cell.length_b   1.000
_cell.length_c   1.000
_cell.angle_alpha   90.00
_cell.angle_beta   90.00
_cell.angle_gamma   90.00
#
_symmetry.space_group_name_H-M   'P 1'
#
loop_
_entity.id
_entity.type
_entity.pdbx_description
1 polymer ?
#
loop_
_entity_poly.entity_id
_entity_poly.type
_entity_poly.pdbx_seq_one_letter_code
_entity_poly.pdbx_strand_id
1 'polypeptide(L)'
;MSKFLKVLSLGVSLAALPVLTGAVVAGDADKGAKVFKKCAACHAVGDNAKNKVGPQLNEVFGRTAGTLEGYKYSKAMISAGDGGLVWDDASLTTYLEKPKAMIKGTKMAFAGLKKEEDLENVIAYLATFSSTAPAEKEEQSAAEPEAVEAAVQTAAASATPSPVSATREGGGLGRAATEDEVAAWDIDIRPDGQGLPAGSGTVADGEVLYTDNCAVCHGDFGEGVGRWPVLAGGHDTLTDERPEKTIGSYWPYLSTVYDYVRRAMPYGNARSLSDDDVYAITAYLLYLNDVVDDEEFELSNENFVEIRLPNEENFIADDRPEEEHYATKGDPCMSDCKADAVEITMRARILDVTPGSVDDDDASGLGGVD
;
A
#
# COMPACT_ATOMS: atom_id res chain seq x y z
N MET A 1 -23.66 -79.54 -47.53
CA MET A 1 -24.71 -79.14 -46.56
C MET A 1 -24.38 -77.76 -46.04
N SER A 2 -25.38 -76.90 -46.08
CA SER A 2 -25.42 -75.47 -45.74
C SER A 2 -24.60 -75.05 -44.51
N LYS A 3 -23.81 -73.97 -44.57
CA LYS A 3 -24.20 -72.62 -44.08
C LYS A 3 -23.02 -71.62 -44.01
N PHE A 4 -23.20 -70.52 -44.75
CA PHE A 4 -22.87 -69.12 -44.46
C PHE A 4 -21.42 -68.62 -44.29
N LEU A 5 -20.95 -68.04 -45.41
CA LEU A 5 -20.27 -66.74 -45.54
C LEU A 5 -20.62 -65.72 -44.43
N LYS A 6 -19.59 -65.10 -43.84
CA LYS A 6 -19.27 -63.67 -44.08
C LYS A 6 -17.87 -63.33 -43.55
N VAL A 7 -17.01 -62.99 -44.50
CA VAL A 7 -15.72 -62.34 -44.32
C VAL A 7 -16.00 -60.92 -43.82
N LEU A 8 -15.43 -60.55 -42.67
CA LEU A 8 -15.28 -59.16 -42.27
C LEU A 8 -13.80 -58.92 -41.97
N SER A 9 -13.13 -58.29 -42.92
CA SER A 9 -11.76 -57.80 -42.83
C SER A 9 -11.75 -56.64 -41.84
N LEU A 10 -11.20 -56.84 -40.64
CA LEU A 10 -10.90 -55.74 -39.72
C LEU A 10 -9.43 -55.37 -39.91
N GLY A 11 -9.22 -54.24 -40.57
CA GLY A 11 -7.90 -53.67 -40.82
C GLY A 11 -7.19 -53.33 -39.52
N VAL A 12 -5.90 -53.67 -39.49
CA VAL A 12 -4.91 -53.12 -38.57
C VAL A 12 -4.89 -51.61 -38.76
N SER A 13 -5.38 -50.87 -37.78
CA SER A 13 -5.12 -49.44 -37.66
C SER A 13 -4.58 -49.19 -36.25
N LEU A 14 -3.25 -49.20 -36.15
CA LEU A 14 -2.52 -48.80 -34.97
C LEU A 14 -2.74 -47.29 -34.80
N ALA A 15 -3.81 -46.91 -34.08
CA ALA A 15 -4.06 -45.53 -33.71
C ALA A 15 -3.00 -45.12 -32.69
N ALA A 16 -1.99 -44.38 -33.14
CA ALA A 16 -1.10 -43.64 -32.27
C ALA A 16 -1.96 -42.65 -31.48
N LEU A 17 -2.15 -42.90 -30.18
CA LEU A 17 -2.67 -41.89 -29.28
C LEU A 17 -1.64 -40.74 -29.24
N PRO A 18 -2.04 -39.50 -29.53
CA PRO A 18 -1.19 -38.37 -29.20
C PRO A 18 -1.12 -38.33 -27.67
N VAL A 19 0.06 -38.59 -27.12
CA VAL A 19 0.38 -38.19 -25.75
C VAL A 19 0.35 -36.67 -25.77
N LEU A 20 -0.73 -36.07 -25.25
CA LEU A 20 -0.72 -34.66 -24.86
C LEU A 20 0.29 -34.56 -23.72
N THR A 21 1.53 -34.27 -24.05
CA THR A 21 2.45 -33.65 -23.10
C THR A 21 1.90 -32.26 -22.85
N GLY A 22 1.10 -32.11 -21.78
CA GLY A 22 0.89 -30.80 -21.19
C GLY A 22 2.26 -30.25 -20.86
N ALA A 23 2.66 -29.19 -21.55
CA ALA A 23 3.83 -28.43 -21.18
C ALA A 23 3.48 -27.76 -19.84
N VAL A 24 3.94 -28.33 -18.75
CA VAL A 24 4.08 -27.60 -17.48
C VAL A 24 5.21 -26.63 -17.76
N VAL A 25 4.88 -25.35 -17.95
CA VAL A 25 5.88 -24.31 -18.07
C VAL A 25 6.48 -24.18 -16.68
N ALA A 26 7.75 -24.53 -16.53
CA ALA A 26 8.47 -24.25 -15.29
C ALA A 26 8.54 -22.73 -15.13
N GLY A 27 8.13 -22.22 -13.98
CA GLY A 27 8.11 -20.79 -13.68
C GLY A 27 9.49 -20.14 -13.89
N ASP A 28 9.46 -18.85 -14.20
CA ASP A 28 10.64 -18.00 -14.41
C ASP A 28 11.07 -17.40 -13.07
N ALA A 29 12.25 -17.79 -12.59
CA ALA A 29 12.78 -17.33 -11.30
C ALA A 29 13.09 -15.82 -11.27
N ASP A 30 13.45 -15.20 -12.40
CA ASP A 30 13.73 -13.76 -12.47
C ASP A 30 12.43 -12.95 -12.40
N LYS A 31 11.36 -13.43 -13.05
CA LYS A 31 10.00 -12.89 -12.83
C LYS A 31 9.52 -13.19 -11.41
N GLY A 32 9.83 -14.36 -10.89
CA GLY A 32 9.51 -14.78 -9.53
C GLY A 32 10.11 -13.88 -8.46
N ALA A 33 11.34 -13.41 -8.68
CA ALA A 33 11.97 -12.42 -7.82
C ALA A 33 11.17 -11.10 -7.73
N LYS A 34 10.50 -10.70 -8.83
CA LYS A 34 9.60 -9.54 -8.83
C LYS A 34 8.32 -9.82 -8.06
N VAL A 35 7.70 -10.99 -8.25
CA VAL A 35 6.51 -11.40 -7.49
C VAL A 35 6.85 -11.51 -5.99
N PHE A 36 8.03 -12.01 -5.66
CA PHE A 36 8.51 -12.13 -4.29
C PHE A 36 8.62 -10.79 -3.55
N LYS A 37 8.68 -9.64 -4.25
CA LYS A 37 8.62 -8.33 -3.61
C LYS A 37 7.38 -8.18 -2.72
N LYS A 38 6.24 -8.78 -3.11
CA LYS A 38 4.99 -8.85 -2.31
C LYS A 38 5.17 -9.63 -1.00
N CYS A 39 6.18 -10.48 -0.92
CA CYS A 39 6.51 -11.30 0.25
C CYS A 39 7.65 -10.71 1.09
N ALA A 40 8.49 -9.86 0.50
CA ALA A 40 9.76 -9.41 1.05
C ALA A 40 9.63 -8.51 2.30
N ALA A 41 8.48 -7.87 2.49
CA ALA A 41 8.16 -7.13 3.72
C ALA A 41 8.11 -8.07 4.94
N CYS A 42 7.46 -9.22 4.77
CA CYS A 42 7.25 -10.19 5.84
C CYS A 42 8.31 -11.30 5.89
N HIS A 43 8.93 -11.64 4.77
CA HIS A 43 9.84 -12.77 4.65
C HIS A 43 11.23 -12.34 4.17
N ALA A 44 12.21 -13.20 4.38
CA ALA A 44 13.57 -13.02 3.89
C ALA A 44 14.05 -14.33 3.25
N VAL A 45 14.83 -14.21 2.18
CA VAL A 45 15.53 -15.30 1.48
C VAL A 45 16.98 -14.89 1.22
N GLY A 46 17.84 -15.88 0.95
CA GLY A 46 19.26 -15.69 0.64
C GLY A 46 20.17 -15.64 1.85
N ASP A 47 21.41 -15.20 1.63
CA ASP A 47 22.44 -15.16 2.66
C ASP A 47 22.03 -14.28 3.83
N ASN A 48 22.19 -14.80 5.05
CA ASN A 48 21.83 -14.12 6.31
C ASN A 48 20.34 -13.80 6.46
N ALA A 49 19.44 -14.52 5.76
CA ALA A 49 18.00 -14.39 5.94
C ALA A 49 17.60 -14.58 7.42
N LYS A 50 16.81 -13.63 7.95
CA LYS A 50 16.32 -13.64 9.33
C LYS A 50 14.80 -13.68 9.36
N ASN A 51 14.24 -14.22 10.43
CA ASN A 51 12.82 -14.14 10.73
C ASN A 51 12.41 -12.66 10.90
N LYS A 52 11.31 -12.26 10.26
CA LYS A 52 10.68 -10.92 10.38
C LYS A 52 9.25 -11.10 10.93
N VAL A 53 8.27 -10.43 10.32
CA VAL A 53 6.85 -10.67 10.55
C VAL A 53 6.50 -12.13 10.26
N GLY A 54 7.07 -12.69 9.17
CA GLY A 54 7.04 -14.10 8.79
C GLY A 54 8.38 -14.82 9.02
N PRO A 55 8.41 -16.17 8.99
CA PRO A 55 9.64 -16.95 9.04
C PRO A 55 10.51 -16.72 7.79
N GLN A 56 11.83 -16.88 7.89
CA GLN A 56 12.68 -16.92 6.69
C GLN A 56 12.34 -18.13 5.80
N LEU A 57 12.55 -17.99 4.49
CA LEU A 57 12.06 -18.94 3.48
C LEU A 57 13.15 -19.75 2.75
N ASN A 58 14.41 -19.69 3.20
CA ASN A 58 15.43 -20.65 2.76
C ASN A 58 15.07 -22.06 3.24
N GLU A 59 15.36 -23.05 2.40
CA GLU A 59 15.04 -24.47 2.62
C GLU A 59 13.57 -24.65 3.01
N VAL A 60 12.68 -23.97 2.28
CA VAL A 60 11.23 -24.10 2.49
C VAL A 60 10.71 -25.38 1.86
N PHE A 61 11.24 -25.79 0.71
CA PHE A 61 10.87 -27.06 0.06
C PHE A 61 11.29 -28.24 0.94
N GLY A 62 10.42 -29.24 1.06
CA GLY A 62 10.58 -30.41 1.93
C GLY A 62 10.40 -30.13 3.42
N ARG A 63 10.25 -28.89 3.86
CA ARG A 63 10.10 -28.55 5.28
C ARG A 63 8.66 -28.78 5.74
N THR A 64 8.50 -29.46 6.87
CA THR A 64 7.19 -29.57 7.55
C THR A 64 6.68 -28.19 7.96
N ALA A 65 5.40 -27.90 7.69
CA ALA A 65 4.82 -26.61 7.99
C ALA A 65 4.90 -26.28 9.50
N GLY A 66 5.22 -25.04 9.84
CA GLY A 66 5.25 -24.58 11.23
C GLY A 66 6.45 -25.05 12.08
N THR A 67 7.51 -25.58 11.46
CA THR A 67 8.63 -26.20 12.19
C THR A 67 9.95 -25.42 12.18
N LEU A 68 10.03 -24.26 11.51
CA LEU A 68 11.27 -23.48 11.50
C LEU A 68 11.63 -23.02 12.93
N GLU A 69 12.84 -23.35 13.36
CA GLU A 69 13.35 -22.95 14.67
C GLU A 69 13.45 -21.43 14.81
N GLY A 70 13.18 -20.93 16.02
CA GLY A 70 13.27 -19.50 16.32
C GLY A 70 12.15 -18.63 15.76
N TYR A 71 11.08 -19.20 15.18
CA TYR A 71 9.88 -18.46 14.79
C TYR A 71 8.61 -18.96 15.53
N LYS A 72 7.74 -18.04 15.94
CA LYS A 72 6.52 -18.35 16.71
C LYS A 72 5.28 -18.43 15.81
N TYR A 73 5.00 -19.63 15.31
CA TYR A 73 3.86 -19.92 14.44
C TYR A 73 2.48 -19.76 15.12
N SER A 74 1.41 -19.81 14.31
CA SER A 74 0.04 -19.93 14.83
C SER A 74 -0.24 -21.39 15.23
N LYS A 75 -1.19 -21.61 16.15
CA LYS A 75 -1.61 -22.96 16.53
C LYS A 75 -2.12 -23.76 15.32
N ALA A 76 -2.81 -23.09 14.40
CA ALA A 76 -3.33 -23.70 13.17
C ALA A 76 -2.20 -24.17 12.24
N MET A 77 -1.15 -23.37 12.06
CA MET A 77 -0.01 -23.75 11.21
C MET A 77 0.77 -24.93 11.80
N ILE A 78 0.99 -24.94 13.12
CA ILE A 78 1.64 -26.07 13.81
C ILE A 78 0.78 -27.34 13.64
N SER A 79 -0.53 -27.24 13.87
CA SER A 79 -1.45 -28.38 13.73
C SER A 79 -1.50 -28.93 12.30
N ALA A 80 -1.37 -28.06 11.29
CA ALA A 80 -1.29 -28.48 9.89
C ALA A 80 0.00 -29.29 9.62
N GLY A 81 1.13 -28.84 10.16
CA GLY A 81 2.40 -29.57 10.10
C GLY A 81 2.34 -30.93 10.81
N ASP A 82 1.78 -30.98 12.02
CA ASP A 82 1.55 -32.22 12.78
C ASP A 82 0.61 -33.18 12.03
N GLY A 83 -0.32 -32.64 11.24
CA GLY A 83 -1.22 -33.36 10.34
C GLY A 83 -0.56 -33.85 9.05
N GLY A 84 0.74 -33.59 8.85
CA GLY A 84 1.53 -34.07 7.72
C GLY A 84 1.71 -33.06 6.58
N LEU A 85 1.36 -31.78 6.77
CA LEU A 85 1.62 -30.76 5.75
C LEU A 85 3.13 -30.52 5.60
N VAL A 86 3.65 -30.82 4.42
CA VAL A 86 5.02 -30.54 3.99
C VAL A 86 4.96 -29.57 2.82
N TRP A 87 5.87 -28.61 2.78
CA TRP A 87 5.97 -27.66 1.68
C TRP A 87 6.64 -28.30 0.47
N ASP A 88 5.90 -28.35 -0.62
CA ASP A 88 6.29 -28.77 -1.97
C ASP A 88 5.58 -27.85 -2.97
N ASP A 89 5.80 -28.03 -4.27
CA ASP A 89 5.17 -27.20 -5.31
C ASP A 89 3.64 -27.10 -5.14
N ALA A 90 2.95 -28.24 -5.01
CA ALA A 90 1.49 -28.27 -4.95
C ALA A 90 0.92 -27.61 -3.69
N SER A 91 1.52 -27.87 -2.53
CA SER A 91 1.10 -27.28 -1.26
C SER A 91 1.44 -25.80 -1.16
N LEU A 92 2.58 -25.36 -1.73
CA LEU A 92 2.93 -23.95 -1.83
C LEU A 92 1.99 -23.21 -2.78
N THR A 93 1.66 -23.78 -3.94
CA THR A 93 0.66 -23.20 -4.86
C THR A 93 -0.68 -23.00 -4.14
N THR A 94 -1.19 -24.05 -3.51
CA THR A 94 -2.48 -24.00 -2.80
C THR A 94 -2.47 -23.00 -1.66
N TYR A 95 -1.37 -22.95 -0.90
CA TYR A 95 -1.26 -22.06 0.24
C TYR A 95 -1.11 -20.60 -0.19
N LEU A 96 -0.27 -20.31 -1.20
CA LEU A 96 -0.02 -18.96 -1.69
C LEU A 96 -1.20 -18.40 -2.48
N GLU A 97 -2.07 -19.23 -3.07
CA GLU A 97 -3.30 -18.78 -3.73
C GLU A 97 -4.31 -18.18 -2.75
N LYS A 98 -4.45 -18.80 -1.56
CA LYS A 98 -5.37 -18.33 -0.50
C LYS A 98 -5.04 -18.89 0.89
N PRO A 99 -4.08 -18.30 1.63
CA PRO A 99 -3.57 -18.86 2.89
C PRO A 99 -4.65 -19.10 3.95
N LYS A 100 -5.56 -18.13 4.13
CA LYS A 100 -6.65 -18.19 5.12
C LYS A 100 -7.71 -19.24 4.77
N ALA A 101 -7.84 -19.63 3.50
CA ALA A 101 -8.75 -20.69 3.09
C ALA A 101 -8.15 -22.07 3.34
N MET A 102 -6.86 -22.26 3.04
CA MET A 102 -6.17 -23.54 3.28
C MET A 102 -5.95 -23.81 4.77
N ILE A 103 -5.50 -22.81 5.53
CA ILE A 103 -5.23 -22.95 6.97
C ILE A 103 -6.01 -21.87 7.74
N LYS A 104 -7.23 -22.22 8.15
CA LYS A 104 -8.08 -21.34 8.97
C LYS A 104 -7.38 -21.02 10.30
N GLY A 105 -7.16 -19.74 10.58
CA GLY A 105 -6.41 -19.28 11.75
C GLY A 105 -4.89 -19.21 11.55
N THR A 106 -4.41 -19.27 10.30
CA THR A 106 -3.03 -18.83 9.99
C THR A 106 -2.84 -17.36 10.34
N LYS A 107 -1.63 -17.00 10.82
CA LYS A 107 -1.24 -15.62 11.12
C LYS A 107 -0.82 -14.85 9.87
N MET A 108 -0.62 -15.54 8.75
CA MET A 108 -0.24 -14.91 7.48
C MET A 108 -1.45 -14.14 6.94
N ALA A 109 -1.43 -12.81 7.08
CA ALA A 109 -2.47 -11.90 6.62
C ALA A 109 -2.26 -11.51 5.14
N PHE A 110 -2.07 -12.50 4.27
CA PHE A 110 -1.88 -12.30 2.84
C PHE A 110 -3.15 -12.67 2.07
N ALA A 111 -3.57 -11.82 1.12
CA ALA A 111 -4.78 -12.02 0.32
C ALA A 111 -4.69 -13.23 -0.63
N GLY A 112 -3.46 -13.58 -1.03
CA GLY A 112 -3.14 -14.67 -1.94
C GLY A 112 -2.83 -14.19 -3.36
N LEU A 113 -2.11 -15.00 -4.14
CA LEU A 113 -1.81 -14.73 -5.55
C LEU A 113 -2.90 -15.35 -6.44
N LYS A 114 -3.54 -14.54 -7.30
CA LYS A 114 -4.64 -15.01 -8.18
C LYS A 114 -4.17 -15.50 -9.54
N LYS A 115 -3.00 -15.03 -9.99
CA LYS A 115 -2.45 -15.38 -11.30
C LYS A 115 -1.63 -16.65 -11.16
N GLU A 116 -1.97 -17.66 -11.94
CA GLU A 116 -1.25 -18.94 -11.99
C GLU A 116 0.22 -18.73 -12.36
N GLU A 117 0.49 -17.85 -13.34
CA GLU A 117 1.88 -17.49 -13.73
C GLU A 117 2.66 -16.86 -12.56
N ASP A 118 2.03 -16.02 -11.72
CA ASP A 118 2.70 -15.43 -10.55
C ASP A 118 3.03 -16.48 -9.49
N LEU A 119 2.14 -17.44 -9.28
CA LEU A 119 2.35 -18.58 -8.37
C LEU A 119 3.52 -19.46 -8.87
N GLU A 120 3.52 -19.83 -10.15
CA GLU A 120 4.58 -20.64 -10.75
C GLU A 120 5.94 -19.93 -10.66
N ASN A 121 5.98 -18.64 -11.02
CA ASN A 121 7.20 -17.84 -10.99
C ASN A 121 7.75 -17.69 -9.56
N VAL A 122 6.92 -17.34 -8.57
CA VAL A 122 7.40 -17.15 -7.18
C VAL A 122 7.87 -18.47 -6.56
N ILE A 123 7.23 -19.59 -6.89
CA ILE A 123 7.63 -20.93 -6.44
C ILE A 123 8.98 -21.30 -7.06
N ALA A 124 9.17 -21.04 -8.37
CA ALA A 124 10.46 -21.23 -9.03
C ALA A 124 11.57 -20.36 -8.40
N TYR A 125 11.27 -19.12 -8.04
CA TYR A 125 12.21 -18.26 -7.32
C TYR A 125 12.55 -18.80 -5.92
N LEU A 126 11.56 -19.22 -5.13
CA LEU A 126 11.80 -19.81 -3.80
C LEU A 126 12.62 -21.10 -3.87
N ALA A 127 12.47 -21.88 -4.95
CA ALA A 127 13.22 -23.10 -5.17
C ALA A 127 14.73 -22.84 -5.27
N THR A 128 15.14 -21.68 -5.80
CA THR A 128 16.57 -21.28 -5.87
C THR A 128 17.25 -21.15 -4.50
N PHE A 129 16.46 -21.05 -3.41
CA PHE A 129 16.94 -21.00 -2.03
C PHE A 129 16.72 -22.29 -1.25
N SER A 130 16.44 -23.41 -1.95
CA SER A 130 16.21 -24.71 -1.33
C SER A 130 17.01 -25.82 -2.03
N SER A 131 17.80 -26.56 -1.26
CA SER A 131 18.64 -27.67 -1.75
C SER A 131 17.87 -28.92 -2.19
N THR A 132 16.58 -29.01 -1.85
CA THR A 132 15.70 -30.17 -2.11
C THR A 132 14.64 -29.92 -3.19
N ALA A 133 14.74 -28.83 -3.95
CA ALA A 133 13.87 -28.56 -5.09
C ALA A 133 13.98 -29.65 -6.18
N PRO A 134 12.92 -29.91 -6.98
CA PRO A 134 13.03 -30.80 -8.13
C PRO A 134 14.09 -30.27 -9.11
N ALA A 135 15.11 -31.08 -9.39
CA ALA A 135 16.28 -30.70 -10.16
C ALA A 135 15.96 -30.17 -11.58
N GLU A 136 16.60 -29.04 -11.90
CA GLU A 136 16.56 -28.28 -13.15
C GLU A 136 16.97 -29.07 -14.40
N LYS A 137 16.57 -28.56 -15.57
CA LYS A 137 17.28 -28.78 -16.83
C LYS A 137 17.64 -27.42 -17.44
N GLU A 138 18.92 -27.08 -17.33
CA GLU A 138 19.56 -25.91 -17.95
C GLU A 138 19.60 -26.02 -19.49
N GLU A 139 19.46 -24.89 -20.19
CA GLU A 139 20.44 -24.47 -21.20
C GLU A 139 20.41 -22.95 -21.42
N GLN A 140 21.61 -22.36 -21.41
CA GLN A 140 21.93 -20.94 -21.49
C GLN A 140 21.79 -20.38 -22.92
N SER A 141 21.52 -19.07 -23.04
CA SER A 141 22.57 -18.10 -23.47
C SER A 141 22.00 -16.81 -24.09
N ALA A 142 22.34 -15.71 -23.41
CA ALA A 142 22.78 -14.41 -23.94
C ALA A 142 21.86 -13.61 -24.88
N ALA A 143 21.49 -12.40 -24.44
CA ALA A 143 22.19 -11.18 -24.87
C ALA A 143 21.71 -9.96 -24.08
N GLU A 144 22.69 -9.17 -23.63
CA GLU A 144 22.56 -7.77 -23.21
C GLU A 144 22.03 -6.90 -24.37
N PRO A 145 21.47 -5.70 -24.10
CA PRO A 145 22.37 -4.55 -24.16
C PRO A 145 22.12 -3.45 -23.11
N GLU A 146 23.26 -2.93 -22.65
CA GLU A 146 23.66 -1.54 -22.44
C GLU A 146 22.62 -0.42 -22.43
N ALA A 147 22.85 0.43 -21.42
CA ALA A 147 22.34 1.77 -21.27
C ALA A 147 22.59 2.67 -22.49
N VAL A 148 21.59 3.47 -22.82
CA VAL A 148 21.73 4.65 -23.68
C VAL A 148 21.67 5.90 -22.80
N GLU A 149 22.85 6.47 -22.54
CA GLU A 149 22.98 7.91 -22.26
C GLU A 149 22.43 8.68 -23.47
N ALA A 150 21.31 9.37 -23.28
CA ALA A 150 20.89 10.41 -24.20
C ALA A 150 21.58 11.72 -23.81
N ALA A 151 22.56 12.11 -24.63
CA ALA A 151 23.25 13.39 -24.56
C ALA A 151 22.25 14.56 -24.63
N VAL A 152 22.31 15.42 -23.63
CA VAL A 152 21.67 16.74 -23.60
C VAL A 152 22.27 17.60 -24.72
N GLN A 153 21.51 17.83 -25.79
CA GLN A 153 21.78 18.94 -26.70
C GLN A 153 21.19 20.22 -26.10
N THR A 154 22.07 21.07 -25.58
CA THR A 154 21.76 22.47 -25.31
C THR A 154 21.58 23.20 -26.64
N ALA A 155 20.35 23.29 -27.13
CA ALA A 155 19.99 24.32 -28.08
C ALA A 155 19.86 25.64 -27.31
N ALA A 156 20.85 26.53 -27.49
CA ALA A 156 20.75 27.91 -27.05
C ALA A 156 19.61 28.60 -27.83
N ALA A 157 18.43 28.66 -27.23
CA ALA A 157 17.39 29.56 -27.68
C ALA A 157 17.86 30.98 -27.34
N SER A 158 18.11 31.77 -28.39
CA SER A 158 18.28 33.22 -28.28
C SER A 158 17.07 33.81 -27.56
N ALA A 159 17.26 34.19 -26.30
CA ALA A 159 16.28 34.95 -25.55
C ALA A 159 16.16 36.35 -26.20
N THR A 160 15.13 36.52 -27.02
CA THR A 160 14.59 37.85 -27.27
C THR A 160 14.03 38.36 -25.94
N PRO A 161 14.33 39.61 -25.52
CA PRO A 161 13.72 40.15 -24.32
C PRO A 161 12.21 40.19 -24.51
N SER A 162 11.47 39.46 -23.65
CA SER A 162 10.02 39.56 -23.58
C SER A 162 9.64 41.01 -23.25
N PRO A 163 8.60 41.56 -23.88
CA PRO A 163 8.15 42.91 -23.57
C PRO A 163 7.71 42.97 -22.12
N VAL A 164 8.23 43.95 -21.39
CA VAL A 164 7.77 44.30 -20.04
C VAL A 164 6.27 44.59 -20.14
N SER A 165 5.46 43.78 -19.47
CA SER A 165 4.00 43.86 -19.51
C SER A 165 3.52 45.24 -19.08
N ALA A 166 2.55 45.78 -19.80
CA ALA A 166 1.88 47.02 -19.45
C ALA A 166 1.15 46.84 -18.10
N THR A 167 1.54 47.64 -17.11
CA THR A 167 0.87 47.74 -15.81
C THR A 167 -0.63 47.99 -15.97
N ARG A 168 -1.47 47.15 -15.35
CA ARG A 168 -2.94 47.32 -15.26
C ARG A 168 -3.29 48.31 -14.14
N GLU A 169 -4.44 48.96 -14.26
CA GLU A 169 -4.93 49.96 -13.30
C GLU A 169 -5.05 49.40 -11.87
N GLY A 170 -4.54 50.16 -10.89
CA GLY A 170 -4.45 49.76 -9.48
C GLY A 170 -3.00 49.56 -9.03
N GLY A 171 -2.39 50.59 -8.43
CA GLY A 171 -1.08 50.52 -7.76
C GLY A 171 0.16 50.32 -8.64
N GLY A 172 0.03 49.80 -9.87
CA GLY A 172 1.13 49.67 -10.84
C GLY A 172 2.21 48.64 -10.47
N LEU A 173 1.90 47.68 -9.58
CA LEU A 173 2.80 46.59 -9.21
C LEU A 173 2.42 45.29 -9.91
N GLY A 174 3.43 44.53 -10.34
CA GLY A 174 3.26 43.21 -10.97
C GLY A 174 2.86 43.25 -12.45
N ARG A 175 2.52 42.08 -12.98
CA ARG A 175 1.96 41.87 -14.33
C ARG A 175 0.81 40.88 -14.26
N ALA A 176 0.00 40.81 -15.31
CA ALA A 176 -0.96 39.72 -15.45
C ALA A 176 -0.21 38.37 -15.44
N ALA A 177 -0.74 37.41 -14.68
CA ALA A 177 -0.31 36.01 -14.77
C ALA A 177 -0.69 35.47 -16.16
N THR A 178 0.19 34.69 -16.77
CA THR A 178 -0.15 33.98 -18.00
C THR A 178 -1.03 32.78 -17.68
N GLU A 179 -1.77 32.29 -18.68
CA GLU A 179 -2.60 31.09 -18.52
C GLU A 179 -1.75 29.88 -18.10
N ASP A 180 -0.55 29.73 -18.68
CA ASP A 180 0.39 28.65 -18.32
C ASP A 180 0.87 28.73 -16.86
N GLU A 181 1.06 29.93 -16.33
CA GLU A 181 1.47 30.11 -14.93
C GLU A 181 0.36 29.75 -13.97
N VAL A 182 -0.88 30.15 -14.30
CA VAL A 182 -2.05 29.77 -13.52
C VAL A 182 -2.22 28.25 -13.56
N ALA A 183 -2.21 27.64 -14.75
CA ALA A 183 -2.37 26.19 -14.91
C ALA A 183 -1.28 25.37 -14.18
N ALA A 184 -0.06 25.89 -14.06
CA ALA A 184 1.03 25.20 -13.37
C ALA A 184 0.91 25.22 -11.83
N TRP A 185 0.18 26.19 -11.26
CA TRP A 185 0.11 26.47 -9.82
C TRP A 185 -1.27 26.19 -9.21
N ASP A 186 -2.32 26.54 -9.95
CA ASP A 186 -3.72 26.30 -9.62
C ASP A 186 -4.12 24.89 -10.08
N ILE A 187 -3.81 23.93 -9.22
CA ILE A 187 -4.09 22.51 -9.40
C ILE A 187 -5.10 22.00 -8.37
N ASP A 188 -5.81 22.92 -7.71
CA ASP A 188 -6.72 22.64 -6.61
C ASP A 188 -7.94 21.85 -7.11
N ILE A 189 -8.34 20.82 -6.35
CA ILE A 189 -9.52 20.02 -6.68
C ILE A 189 -10.61 20.27 -5.65
N ARG A 190 -11.72 20.85 -6.11
CA ARG A 190 -12.86 21.16 -5.26
C ARG A 190 -13.77 19.94 -5.08
N PRO A 191 -14.56 19.90 -3.99
CA PRO A 191 -15.51 18.79 -3.75
C PRO A 191 -16.55 18.58 -4.85
N ASP A 192 -16.85 19.61 -5.65
CA ASP A 192 -17.76 19.56 -6.81
C ASP A 192 -17.08 19.07 -8.10
N GLY A 193 -15.81 18.65 -8.05
CA GLY A 193 -15.02 18.18 -9.18
C GLY A 193 -14.37 19.30 -10.00
N GLN A 194 -14.59 20.58 -9.67
CA GLN A 194 -13.88 21.67 -10.34
C GLN A 194 -12.37 21.54 -10.11
N GLY A 195 -11.61 21.55 -11.21
CA GLY A 195 -10.16 21.40 -11.21
C GLY A 195 -9.66 20.00 -11.61
N LEU A 196 -10.55 18.99 -11.68
CA LEU A 196 -10.16 17.63 -12.07
C LEU A 196 -9.51 17.60 -13.46
N PRO A 197 -8.29 17.05 -13.60
CA PRO A 197 -7.71 16.79 -14.90
C PRO A 197 -8.41 15.60 -15.57
N ALA A 198 -8.42 15.57 -16.90
CA ALA A 198 -8.89 14.39 -17.63
C ALA A 198 -7.94 13.21 -17.38
N GLY A 199 -8.50 12.05 -17.07
CA GLY A 199 -7.71 10.86 -16.75
C GLY A 199 -8.51 9.78 -16.05
N SER A 200 -7.88 8.62 -15.88
CA SER A 200 -8.45 7.48 -15.17
C SER A 200 -7.38 6.57 -14.59
N GLY A 201 -7.77 5.70 -13.66
CA GLY A 201 -6.90 4.69 -13.09
C GLY A 201 -7.68 3.63 -12.32
N THR A 202 -7.22 2.38 -12.43
CA THR A 202 -7.85 1.23 -11.77
C THR A 202 -7.29 0.98 -10.38
N VAL A 203 -8.04 0.28 -9.53
CA VAL A 203 -7.58 -0.22 -8.23
C VAL A 203 -6.33 -1.09 -8.40
N ALA A 204 -6.31 -1.98 -9.39
CA ALA A 204 -5.19 -2.88 -9.66
C ALA A 204 -3.90 -2.13 -10.04
N ASP A 205 -3.99 -1.10 -10.89
CA ASP A 205 -2.83 -0.26 -11.22
C ASP A 205 -2.37 0.55 -10.00
N GLY A 206 -3.34 1.02 -9.20
CA GLY A 206 -3.10 1.77 -7.98
C GLY A 206 -2.35 0.97 -6.92
N GLU A 207 -2.63 -0.33 -6.78
CA GLU A 207 -1.91 -1.22 -5.84
C GLU A 207 -0.41 -1.26 -6.15
N VAL A 208 -0.06 -1.40 -7.44
CA VAL A 208 1.34 -1.46 -7.87
C VAL A 208 2.04 -0.14 -7.58
N LEU A 209 1.43 0.97 -7.97
CA LEU A 209 1.96 2.31 -7.74
C LEU A 209 2.10 2.61 -6.24
N TYR A 210 1.11 2.23 -5.44
CA TYR A 210 1.11 2.41 -3.99
C TYR A 210 2.23 1.60 -3.32
N THR A 211 2.41 0.34 -3.73
CA THR A 211 3.48 -0.51 -3.21
C THR A 211 4.86 0.09 -3.48
N ASP A 212 5.08 0.61 -4.69
CA ASP A 212 6.38 1.14 -5.09
C ASP A 212 6.67 2.53 -4.49
N ASN A 213 5.65 3.36 -4.27
CA ASN A 213 5.83 4.78 -3.92
C ASN A 213 5.35 5.17 -2.52
N CYS A 214 4.49 4.37 -1.87
CA CYS A 214 3.77 4.76 -0.66
C CYS A 214 3.99 3.80 0.51
N ALA A 215 4.00 2.49 0.25
CA ALA A 215 3.95 1.45 1.29
C ALA A 215 5.11 1.48 2.28
N VAL A 216 6.29 1.97 1.87
CA VAL A 216 7.47 2.10 2.74
C VAL A 216 7.20 2.96 3.99
N CYS A 217 6.27 3.92 3.90
CA CYS A 217 5.83 4.73 5.04
C CYS A 217 4.43 4.32 5.49
N HIS A 218 3.51 4.09 4.57
CA HIS A 218 2.09 3.93 4.88
C HIS A 218 1.63 2.49 5.11
N GLY A 219 2.52 1.50 5.03
CA GLY A 219 2.18 0.08 5.15
C GLY A 219 1.67 -0.48 3.83
N ASP A 220 1.62 -1.80 3.69
CA ASP A 220 1.18 -2.44 2.45
C ASP A 220 -0.33 -2.26 2.22
N PHE A 221 -1.10 -2.02 3.29
CA PHE A 221 -2.56 -1.87 3.28
C PHE A 221 -3.02 -0.56 3.92
N GLY A 222 -2.15 0.47 4.00
CA GLY A 222 -2.50 1.75 4.61
C GLY A 222 -2.52 1.76 6.14
N GLU A 223 -2.02 0.71 6.80
CA GLU A 223 -2.00 0.57 8.26
C GLU A 223 -0.94 1.44 8.97
N GLY A 224 -0.07 2.10 8.21
CA GLY A 224 1.04 2.93 8.70
C GLY A 224 2.22 2.11 9.23
N VAL A 225 3.45 2.50 8.87
CA VAL A 225 4.68 1.91 9.42
C VAL A 225 5.27 2.81 10.49
N GLY A 226 5.45 2.27 11.70
CA GLY A 226 6.10 2.98 12.79
C GLY A 226 5.26 4.15 13.30
N ARG A 227 5.65 5.39 12.95
CA ARG A 227 4.94 6.63 13.33
C ARG A 227 4.39 7.40 12.12
N TRP A 228 4.47 6.81 10.94
CA TRP A 228 3.87 7.40 9.75
C TRP A 228 2.34 7.32 9.80
N PRO A 229 1.63 8.22 9.10
CA PRO A 229 0.18 8.26 9.12
C PRO A 229 -0.47 6.97 8.61
N VAL A 230 -1.51 6.54 9.32
CA VAL A 230 -2.45 5.48 8.90
C VAL A 230 -3.41 6.07 7.87
N LEU A 231 -3.56 5.42 6.72
CA LEU A 231 -4.41 5.84 5.61
C LEU A 231 -5.74 5.08 5.56
N ALA A 232 -5.81 3.88 6.12
CA ALA A 232 -7.00 3.03 6.11
C ALA A 232 -7.28 2.38 7.48
N GLY A 233 -8.56 2.19 7.80
CA GLY A 233 -9.02 1.68 9.10
C GLY A 233 -9.65 2.74 9.99
N GLY A 234 -9.86 2.45 11.28
CA GLY A 234 -10.41 3.40 12.25
C GLY A 234 -11.92 3.66 12.15
N HIS A 235 -12.66 2.87 11.37
CA HIS A 235 -14.13 2.92 11.31
C HIS A 235 -14.74 2.80 12.71
N ASP A 236 -15.77 3.59 12.99
CA ASP A 236 -16.49 3.65 14.28
C ASP A 236 -15.66 4.09 15.50
N THR A 237 -14.40 4.54 15.32
CA THR A 237 -13.54 4.96 16.45
C THR A 237 -13.66 6.43 16.83
N LEU A 238 -14.46 7.25 16.10
CA LEU A 238 -14.50 8.71 16.29
C LEU A 238 -14.95 9.16 17.68
N THR A 239 -15.65 8.31 18.43
CA THR A 239 -16.09 8.55 19.81
C THR A 239 -15.22 7.91 20.88
N ASP A 240 -14.18 7.17 20.48
CA ASP A 240 -13.27 6.53 21.43
C ASP A 240 -12.38 7.56 22.14
N GLU A 241 -11.77 7.16 23.26
CA GLU A 241 -10.79 7.99 23.97
C GLU A 241 -9.61 8.39 23.07
N ARG A 242 -9.25 7.50 22.12
CA ARG A 242 -8.20 7.74 21.13
C ARG A 242 -8.67 7.31 19.74
N PRO A 243 -9.35 8.20 19.00
CA PRO A 243 -9.84 7.90 17.66
C PRO A 243 -8.72 7.66 16.64
N GLU A 244 -8.96 6.76 15.70
CA GLU A 244 -8.14 6.57 14.50
C GLU A 244 -8.81 7.27 13.31
N LYS A 245 -8.27 8.44 12.95
CA LYS A 245 -8.81 9.32 11.90
C LYS A 245 -8.07 9.10 10.59
N THR A 246 -8.70 8.39 9.67
CA THR A 246 -8.16 7.99 8.36
C THR A 246 -9.00 8.57 7.23
N ILE A 247 -8.69 8.19 5.99
CA ILE A 247 -9.49 8.58 4.82
C ILE A 247 -10.92 8.04 4.96
N GLY A 248 -11.09 6.74 5.22
CA GLY A 248 -12.40 6.09 5.33
C GLY A 248 -13.17 6.45 6.59
N SER A 249 -12.48 6.69 7.72
CA SER A 249 -13.16 6.97 8.99
C SER A 249 -13.49 8.44 9.22
N TYR A 250 -12.74 9.38 8.63
CA TYR A 250 -12.82 10.78 9.01
C TYR A 250 -12.94 11.75 7.85
N TRP A 251 -12.27 11.53 6.71
CA TRP A 251 -12.20 12.56 5.67
C TRP A 251 -13.56 12.76 4.97
N PRO A 252 -13.95 14.02 4.64
CA PRO A 252 -15.25 14.27 4.04
C PRO A 252 -15.29 14.11 2.52
N TYR A 253 -14.19 14.43 1.82
CA TYR A 253 -14.22 14.56 0.36
C TYR A 253 -13.07 13.82 -0.32
N LEU A 254 -13.40 13.08 -1.37
CA LEU A 254 -12.42 12.42 -2.24
C LEU A 254 -11.51 13.43 -2.95
N SER A 255 -12.02 14.62 -3.24
CA SER A 255 -11.24 15.71 -3.85
C SER A 255 -9.99 16.06 -3.04
N THR A 256 -10.10 16.01 -1.70
CA THR A 256 -8.97 16.31 -0.81
C THR A 256 -7.90 15.21 -0.89
N VAL A 257 -8.30 13.96 -1.08
CA VAL A 257 -7.36 12.84 -1.27
C VAL A 257 -6.59 13.04 -2.58
N TYR A 258 -7.30 13.24 -3.68
CA TYR A 258 -6.68 13.41 -5.00
C TYR A 258 -5.75 14.63 -5.05
N ASP A 259 -6.21 15.81 -4.64
CA ASP A 259 -5.41 17.05 -4.63
C ASP A 259 -4.16 16.87 -3.78
N TYR A 260 -4.30 16.38 -2.55
CA TYR A 260 -3.18 16.21 -1.64
C TYR A 260 -2.15 15.22 -2.17
N VAL A 261 -2.59 14.07 -2.71
CA VAL A 261 -1.68 13.08 -3.30
C VAL A 261 -0.93 13.69 -4.49
N ARG A 262 -1.65 14.32 -5.43
CA ARG A 262 -1.06 14.99 -6.60
C ARG A 262 -0.06 16.09 -6.23
N ARG A 263 -0.40 16.90 -5.23
CA ARG A 263 0.33 18.12 -4.87
C ARG A 263 1.50 17.85 -3.94
N ALA A 264 1.38 16.89 -3.03
CA ALA A 264 2.28 16.76 -1.87
C ALA A 264 2.89 15.36 -1.69
N MET A 265 2.47 14.35 -2.45
CA MET A 265 3.00 13.00 -2.35
C MET A 265 3.73 12.56 -3.64
N PRO A 266 4.67 11.60 -3.54
CA PRO A 266 5.23 11.01 -2.32
C PRO A 266 6.05 12.00 -1.48
N TYR A 267 6.11 11.80 -0.15
CA TYR A 267 6.89 12.67 0.73
C TYR A 267 8.38 12.64 0.37
N GLY A 268 8.94 13.81 0.07
CA GLY A 268 10.32 13.96 -0.42
C GLY A 268 10.46 13.96 -1.95
N ASN A 269 9.39 13.64 -2.69
CA ASN A 269 9.35 13.66 -4.15
C ASN A 269 7.98 14.10 -4.69
N ALA A 270 7.39 15.14 -4.09
CA ALA A 270 6.05 15.61 -4.46
C ALA A 270 5.95 16.07 -5.93
N ARG A 271 4.76 15.97 -6.52
CA ARG A 271 4.48 16.28 -7.94
C ARG A 271 5.23 15.39 -8.94
N SER A 272 5.64 14.19 -8.54
CA SER A 272 6.32 13.23 -9.42
C SER A 272 5.37 12.26 -10.16
N LEU A 273 4.11 12.22 -9.77
CA LEU A 273 3.09 11.32 -10.31
C LEU A 273 2.31 12.00 -11.43
N SER A 274 1.91 11.23 -12.45
CA SER A 274 0.98 11.70 -13.48
C SER A 274 -0.45 11.78 -12.95
N ASP A 275 -1.34 12.46 -13.67
CA ASP A 275 -2.75 12.56 -13.26
C ASP A 275 -3.44 11.17 -13.23
N ASP A 276 -3.13 10.29 -14.19
CA ASP A 276 -3.62 8.90 -14.21
C ASP A 276 -3.07 8.07 -13.03
N ASP A 277 -1.79 8.23 -12.67
CA ASP A 277 -1.21 7.57 -11.50
C ASP A 277 -1.94 7.97 -10.20
N VAL A 278 -2.31 9.25 -10.08
CA VAL A 278 -3.05 9.76 -8.92
C VAL A 278 -4.48 9.21 -8.91
N TYR A 279 -5.15 9.09 -10.05
CA TYR A 279 -6.46 8.42 -10.12
C TYR A 279 -6.35 6.96 -9.67
N ALA A 280 -5.36 6.22 -10.15
CA ALA A 280 -5.14 4.82 -9.79
C ALA A 280 -4.87 4.65 -8.28
N ILE A 281 -3.95 5.44 -7.72
CA ILE A 281 -3.66 5.43 -6.28
C ILE A 281 -4.92 5.80 -5.47
N THR A 282 -5.69 6.79 -5.92
CA THR A 282 -6.93 7.20 -5.24
C THR A 282 -7.97 6.08 -5.28
N ALA A 283 -8.13 5.37 -6.40
CA ALA A 283 -8.97 4.18 -6.51
C ALA A 283 -8.54 3.09 -5.52
N TYR A 284 -7.24 2.81 -5.43
CA TYR A 284 -6.71 1.83 -4.47
C TYR A 284 -6.93 2.25 -3.01
N LEU A 285 -6.79 3.54 -2.68
CA LEU A 285 -7.09 4.05 -1.34
C LEU A 285 -8.58 3.93 -0.98
N LEU A 286 -9.49 4.08 -1.95
CA LEU A 286 -10.91 3.80 -1.76
C LEU A 286 -11.15 2.32 -1.46
N TYR A 287 -10.46 1.43 -2.17
CA TYR A 287 -10.53 -0.01 -1.95
C TYR A 287 -10.03 -0.40 -0.56
N LEU A 288 -8.88 0.13 -0.12
CA LEU A 288 -8.33 -0.10 1.22
C LEU A 288 -9.26 0.37 2.35
N ASN A 289 -10.14 1.33 2.07
CA ASN A 289 -11.09 1.88 3.03
C ASN A 289 -12.51 1.29 2.88
N ASP A 290 -12.67 0.18 2.14
CA ASP A 290 -13.95 -0.48 1.91
C ASP A 290 -15.02 0.46 1.30
N VAL A 291 -14.62 1.53 0.60
CA VAL A 291 -15.53 2.44 -0.11
C VAL A 291 -15.92 1.88 -1.47
N VAL A 292 -15.00 1.15 -2.10
CA VAL A 292 -15.23 0.31 -3.28
C VAL A 292 -14.72 -1.10 -3.00
N ASP A 293 -15.37 -2.11 -3.56
CA ASP A 293 -15.07 -3.53 -3.30
C ASP A 293 -14.54 -4.30 -4.53
N ASP A 294 -14.56 -3.66 -5.70
CA ASP A 294 -14.11 -4.24 -6.98
C ASP A 294 -12.65 -3.85 -7.29
N GLU A 295 -11.77 -4.84 -7.48
CA GLU A 295 -10.36 -4.66 -7.87
C GLU A 295 -10.22 -4.15 -9.31
N GLU A 296 -11.26 -4.28 -10.13
CA GLU A 296 -11.32 -3.74 -11.49
C GLU A 296 -12.01 -2.36 -11.54
N PHE A 297 -12.39 -1.79 -10.39
CA PHE A 297 -12.98 -0.46 -10.34
C PHE A 297 -12.01 0.58 -10.92
N GLU A 298 -12.51 1.36 -11.88
CA GLU A 298 -11.79 2.47 -12.51
C GLU A 298 -12.36 3.80 -12.00
N LEU A 299 -11.50 4.58 -11.35
CA LEU A 299 -11.81 5.97 -11.00
C LEU A 299 -11.40 6.85 -12.17
N SER A 300 -12.26 7.78 -12.57
CA SER A 300 -11.97 8.74 -13.64
C SER A 300 -12.56 10.11 -13.32
N ASN A 301 -12.17 11.11 -14.10
CA ASN A 301 -12.79 12.44 -14.02
C ASN A 301 -14.31 12.43 -14.28
N GLU A 302 -14.86 11.37 -14.88
CA GLU A 302 -16.29 11.27 -15.22
C GLU A 302 -17.15 10.78 -14.05
N ASN A 303 -16.63 9.85 -13.23
CA ASN A 303 -17.35 9.27 -12.10
C ASN A 303 -16.89 9.78 -10.72
N PHE A 304 -15.83 10.60 -10.67
CA PHE A 304 -15.20 11.05 -9.41
C PHE A 304 -16.19 11.63 -8.40
N VAL A 305 -17.10 12.50 -8.86
CA VAL A 305 -18.05 13.22 -7.99
C VAL A 305 -19.21 12.35 -7.49
N GLU A 306 -19.36 11.14 -8.04
CA GLU A 306 -20.37 10.18 -7.59
C GLU A 306 -19.92 9.44 -6.32
N ILE A 307 -18.62 9.44 -6.02
CA ILE A 307 -18.04 8.77 -4.86
C ILE A 307 -18.14 9.67 -3.62
N ARG A 308 -18.79 9.16 -2.57
CA ARG A 308 -19.04 9.87 -1.31
C ARG A 308 -18.32 9.14 -0.18
N LEU A 309 -17.50 9.86 0.60
CA LEU A 309 -16.81 9.26 1.73
C LEU A 309 -17.76 9.12 2.94
N PRO A 310 -17.55 8.11 3.82
CA PRO A 310 -18.51 7.81 4.90
C PRO A 310 -18.78 8.98 5.86
N ASN A 311 -17.81 9.88 6.05
CA ASN A 311 -17.90 10.95 7.04
C ASN A 311 -18.22 12.34 6.45
N GLU A 312 -18.69 12.41 5.21
CA GLU A 312 -18.91 13.68 4.52
C GLU A 312 -19.87 14.65 5.24
N GLU A 313 -20.95 14.13 5.82
CA GLU A 313 -22.00 14.95 6.44
C GLU A 313 -21.67 15.42 7.87
N ASN A 314 -20.57 14.95 8.45
CA ASN A 314 -20.27 15.12 9.89
C ASN A 314 -19.31 16.29 10.19
N PHE A 315 -19.14 17.21 9.25
CA PHE A 315 -18.39 18.44 9.45
C PHE A 315 -19.33 19.64 9.49
N ILE A 316 -19.18 20.45 10.51
CA ILE A 316 -19.94 21.69 10.69
C ILE A 316 -19.02 22.90 10.60
N ALA A 317 -19.58 24.03 10.20
CA ALA A 317 -18.90 25.31 10.40
C ALA A 317 -18.69 25.54 11.89
N ASP A 318 -17.64 26.29 12.23
CA ASP A 318 -17.34 26.66 13.61
C ASP A 318 -18.54 27.34 14.28
N ASP A 319 -19.11 26.67 15.29
CA ASP A 319 -20.29 27.08 16.06
C ASP A 319 -19.94 27.51 17.49
N ARG A 320 -18.64 27.69 17.78
CA ARG A 320 -18.20 28.25 19.07
C ARG A 320 -18.91 29.55 19.45
N PRO A 321 -19.27 30.48 18.54
CA PRO A 321 -20.02 31.67 18.92
C PRO A 321 -21.41 31.38 19.51
N GLU A 322 -22.02 30.26 19.15
CA GLU A 322 -23.35 29.83 19.57
C GLU A 322 -23.33 28.95 20.83
N GLU A 323 -22.20 28.30 21.10
CA GLU A 323 -21.98 27.46 22.29
C GLU A 323 -22.12 28.25 23.59
N GLU A 324 -22.90 27.73 24.56
CA GLU A 324 -23.27 28.44 25.80
C GLU A 324 -22.03 28.94 26.58
N HIS A 325 -20.96 28.15 26.56
CA HIS A 325 -19.69 28.45 27.21
C HIS A 325 -19.01 29.71 26.67
N TYR A 326 -19.16 29.99 25.36
CA TYR A 326 -18.50 31.10 24.67
C TYR A 326 -19.47 32.26 24.37
N ALA A 327 -20.75 31.96 24.19
CA ALA A 327 -21.82 32.93 23.97
C ALA A 327 -21.98 33.87 25.18
N THR A 328 -21.76 33.34 26.39
CA THR A 328 -21.88 34.10 27.63
C THR A 328 -20.57 34.77 28.01
N LYS A 329 -20.34 36.00 27.53
CA LYS A 329 -19.23 36.84 27.99
C LYS A 329 -19.55 37.46 29.37
N GLY A 330 -19.43 36.66 30.42
CA GLY A 330 -19.50 37.14 31.81
C GLY A 330 -18.19 37.81 32.24
N ASP A 331 -18.28 38.75 33.19
CA ASP A 331 -17.10 39.27 33.87
C ASP A 331 -16.44 38.14 34.68
N PRO A 332 -15.10 38.01 34.67
CA PRO A 332 -14.41 37.00 35.44
C PRO A 332 -14.64 37.21 36.95
N CYS A 333 -14.71 36.12 37.71
CA CYS A 333 -14.70 36.21 39.16
C CYS A 333 -13.35 36.76 39.64
N MET A 334 -13.40 37.77 40.52
CA MET A 334 -12.20 38.46 41.03
C MET A 334 -11.80 38.04 42.46
N SER A 335 -12.73 37.51 43.25
CA SER A 335 -12.49 37.15 44.66
C SER A 335 -13.40 35.99 45.09
N ASP A 336 -12.90 35.13 45.97
CA ASP A 336 -13.65 34.01 46.59
C ASP A 336 -14.33 33.07 45.56
N CYS A 337 -13.66 32.83 44.43
CA CYS A 337 -14.23 32.15 43.26
C CYS A 337 -14.49 30.64 43.43
N LYS A 338 -13.85 30.03 44.43
CA LYS A 338 -14.04 28.61 44.76
C LYS A 338 -14.10 28.48 46.28
N ALA A 339 -15.13 27.79 46.78
CA ALA A 339 -15.31 27.56 48.20
C ALA A 339 -14.33 26.50 48.75
N ASP A 340 -13.98 25.51 47.92
CA ASP A 340 -13.11 24.41 48.28
C ASP A 340 -11.65 24.69 47.95
N ALA A 341 -10.75 23.97 48.63
CA ALA A 341 -9.33 23.97 48.31
C ALA A 341 -9.08 23.54 46.85
N VAL A 342 -8.00 24.07 46.27
CA VAL A 342 -7.50 23.62 44.97
C VAL A 342 -6.64 22.38 45.17
N GLU A 343 -6.87 21.36 44.33
CA GLU A 343 -6.15 20.10 44.34
C GLU A 343 -5.34 19.95 43.05
N ILE A 344 -4.12 19.43 43.15
CA ILE A 344 -3.28 19.15 41.99
C ILE A 344 -3.68 17.80 41.41
N THR A 345 -4.28 17.79 40.22
CA THR A 345 -4.74 16.58 39.54
C THR A 345 -3.71 15.97 38.59
N MET A 346 -2.80 16.78 38.03
CA MET A 346 -1.76 16.33 37.11
C MET A 346 -0.47 17.15 37.30
N ARG A 347 0.69 16.52 37.10
CA ARG A 347 2.00 17.19 37.08
C ARG A 347 2.78 16.75 35.84
N ALA A 348 3.21 17.69 35.00
CA ALA A 348 3.95 17.39 33.77
C ALA A 348 5.23 16.56 34.02
N ARG A 349 5.90 16.79 35.16
CA ARG A 349 7.06 16.03 35.63
C ARG A 349 6.82 14.52 35.82
N ILE A 350 5.55 14.08 35.82
CA ILE A 350 5.21 12.65 35.90
C ILE A 350 5.34 11.99 34.52
N LEU A 351 5.07 12.73 33.44
CA LEU A 351 5.23 12.21 32.07
C LEU A 351 6.68 12.32 31.60
N ASP A 352 7.36 13.40 31.98
CA ASP A 352 8.80 13.62 31.79
C ASP A 352 9.33 13.40 30.36
N VAL A 353 8.56 13.84 29.37
CA VAL A 353 8.94 13.79 27.93
C VAL A 353 9.46 15.13 27.41
N THR A 354 9.80 16.06 28.31
CA THR A 354 10.35 17.38 27.93
C THR A 354 11.86 17.24 27.85
N PRO A 355 12.53 17.59 26.75
CA PRO A 355 13.99 17.51 26.69
C PRO A 355 14.65 18.30 27.83
N GLY A 356 15.61 17.70 28.56
CA GLY A 356 16.37 18.37 29.61
C GLY A 356 15.71 18.39 31.00
N SER A 357 14.83 17.44 31.33
CA SER A 357 14.22 17.33 32.67
C SER A 357 14.90 16.25 33.53
N VAL A 358 15.17 16.63 34.79
CA VAL A 358 15.59 15.93 36.03
C VAL A 358 16.54 14.70 35.95
N ASP A 359 16.33 13.76 35.03
CA ASP A 359 17.25 12.65 34.79
C ASP A 359 18.36 13.01 33.76
N ASP A 360 18.22 14.14 33.05
CA ASP A 360 19.29 14.69 32.19
C ASP A 360 20.35 15.52 32.97
N ASP A 361 20.08 15.84 34.25
CA ASP A 361 20.93 16.72 35.08
C ASP A 361 22.13 16.01 35.75
N ASP A 362 22.34 14.71 35.52
CA ASP A 362 23.61 14.05 35.85
C ASP A 362 24.79 14.54 34.97
N ALA A 363 24.54 15.43 34.00
CA ALA A 363 25.58 16.17 33.29
C ALA A 363 25.93 17.56 33.90
N SER A 364 25.12 18.10 34.82
CA SER A 364 25.45 19.37 35.49
C SER A 364 24.76 19.49 36.84
N GLY A 365 25.35 18.84 37.85
CA GLY A 365 24.82 18.86 39.20
C GLY A 365 24.66 20.27 39.76
N LEU A 366 23.42 20.63 40.12
CA LEU A 366 23.08 21.62 41.15
C LEU A 366 21.65 21.35 41.66
N GLY A 367 21.57 20.51 42.71
CA GLY A 367 20.63 20.62 43.84
C GLY A 367 19.13 20.72 43.58
N GLY A 368 18.44 19.57 43.53
CA GLY A 368 17.00 19.48 43.80
C GLY A 368 16.71 19.62 45.30
N VAL A 369 15.78 20.49 45.65
CA VAL A 369 15.14 20.57 46.98
C VAL A 369 13.83 19.79 46.98
N ASP A 370 13.65 18.98 48.04
CA ASP A 370 12.50 18.10 48.36
C ASP A 370 11.10 18.71 48.10
#